data_AF-A0A7W9PD45-F1
#
_entry.id   AF-A0A7W9PD45-F1
#
_cell.length_a   1.000
_cell.length_b   1.000
_cell.length_c   1.000
_cell.angle_alpha   90.00
_cell.angle_beta   90.00
_cell.angle_gamma   90.00
#
_symmetry.space_group_name_H-M   'P 1'
#
loop_
_entity.id
_entity.type
_entity.pdbx_description
1 polymer ?
#
loop_
_entity_poly.entity_id
_entity_poly.type
_entity_poly.pdbx_seq_one_letter_code
_entity_poly.pdbx_strand_id
1 'polypeptide(L)'
;MSASENSGYNSMRNHWHANLGPIRTPQLDAVHEELEQTFASNAQDGDKVKDCVAVDAFPGLGKTTTVLAFAKKLHQQQIAQFGPITLEGHERWPVCRVGLSGNTGMLDFNKAMVDFYGHPGRRSGTVADFGRRALDCVLSCHTRLLVIDDMHFLRFREKSGAEISNHFKYLANEFPITLVFVGVGLVRRGLFSEGADYEDAWAAQLGRRTTVVGLDPFTLNNDVQRRQWRQLLLAIEKQLVLADLYPGMLADDLSGYLFARSTGHIGSLMRLIRKGCWRAIRTGAERLDVELLNRVRNDAAADQARRELELALESGHLTTTPKRKAKSKTASRPSVSFNAGTQGASAGLRPT
;
A
#
# COMPACT_ATOMS: atom_id res chain seq x y z
N MET A 1 -32.67 20.68 -8.51
CA MET A 1 -32.30 19.60 -9.44
C MET A 1 -33.55 18.83 -9.82
N SER A 2 -33.75 18.58 -11.11
CA SER A 2 -34.77 17.67 -11.60
C SER A 2 -34.49 16.24 -11.10
N ALA A 3 -35.50 15.36 -11.14
CA ALA A 3 -35.34 13.96 -10.73
C ALA A 3 -34.24 13.23 -11.55
N SER A 4 -34.08 13.58 -12.83
CA SER A 4 -33.04 13.05 -13.71
C SER A 4 -31.64 13.52 -13.30
N GLU A 5 -31.48 14.82 -13.01
CA GLU A 5 -30.22 15.40 -12.54
C GLU A 5 -29.78 14.80 -11.20
N ASN A 6 -30.73 14.58 -10.27
CA ASN A 6 -30.44 13.97 -8.98
C ASN A 6 -29.98 12.51 -9.12
N SER A 7 -30.60 11.75 -10.02
CA SER A 7 -30.18 10.37 -10.32
C SER A 7 -28.77 10.31 -10.90
N GLY A 8 -28.46 11.20 -11.86
CA GLY A 8 -27.13 11.31 -12.46
C GLY A 8 -26.06 11.65 -11.41
N TYR A 9 -26.34 12.66 -10.57
CA TYR A 9 -25.45 13.04 -9.48
C TYR A 9 -25.21 11.90 -8.47
N ASN A 10 -26.26 11.18 -8.08
CA ASN A 10 -26.14 10.02 -7.20
C ASN A 10 -25.31 8.89 -7.81
N SER A 11 -25.42 8.67 -9.13
CA SER A 11 -24.58 7.71 -9.84
C SER A 11 -23.10 8.11 -9.77
N MET A 12 -22.77 9.38 -10.00
CA MET A 12 -21.40 9.90 -9.90
C MET A 12 -20.83 9.75 -8.49
N ARG A 13 -21.61 10.09 -7.45
CA ARG A 13 -21.19 9.92 -6.05
C ARG A 13 -20.94 8.46 -5.70
N ASN A 14 -21.83 7.55 -6.12
CA ASN A 14 -21.63 6.11 -5.94
C ASN A 14 -20.37 5.61 -6.65
N HIS A 15 -20.10 6.08 -7.87
CA HIS A 15 -18.88 5.73 -8.60
C HIS A 15 -17.63 6.25 -7.90
N TRP A 16 -17.67 7.49 -7.40
CA TRP A 16 -16.59 8.08 -6.61
C TRP A 16 -16.33 7.26 -5.33
N HIS A 17 -17.36 7.00 -4.53
CA HIS A 17 -17.22 6.20 -3.31
C HIS A 17 -16.73 4.79 -3.59
N ALA A 18 -17.17 4.15 -4.68
CA ALA A 18 -16.71 2.82 -5.08
C ALA A 18 -15.19 2.75 -5.29
N ASN A 19 -14.57 3.86 -5.69
CA ASN A 19 -13.17 3.98 -6.09
C ASN A 19 -12.32 4.87 -5.16
N LEU A 20 -12.72 5.03 -3.89
CA LEU A 20 -11.95 5.79 -2.90
C LEU A 20 -10.51 5.26 -2.74
N GLY A 21 -9.56 6.20 -2.69
CA GLY A 21 -8.15 5.93 -2.44
C GLY A 21 -7.26 5.97 -3.69
N PRO A 22 -5.97 5.61 -3.55
CA PRO A 22 -5.27 5.15 -2.35
C PRO A 22 -5.29 6.17 -1.21
N ILE A 23 -5.45 5.72 0.04
CA ILE A 23 -5.34 6.58 1.22
C ILE A 23 -3.90 6.55 1.70
N ARG A 24 -3.26 7.71 1.82
CA ARG A 24 -1.90 7.79 2.39
C ARG A 24 -1.94 7.40 3.86
N THR A 25 -1.14 6.42 4.22
CA THR A 25 -0.93 5.96 5.59
C THR A 25 0.56 5.82 5.82
N PRO A 26 1.05 5.89 7.08
CA PRO A 26 2.48 5.70 7.34
C PRO A 26 3.02 4.35 6.86
N GLN A 27 2.19 3.29 6.90
CA GLN A 27 2.57 1.98 6.38
C GLN A 27 2.69 2.00 4.84
N LEU A 28 1.79 2.69 4.14
CA LEU A 28 1.88 2.87 2.68
C LEU A 28 3.14 3.67 2.32
N ASP A 29 3.41 4.74 3.04
CA ASP A 29 4.58 5.60 2.81
C ASP A 29 5.88 4.80 3.03
N ALA A 30 5.96 3.97 4.08
CA ALA A 30 7.11 3.09 4.32
C ALA A 30 7.32 2.06 3.21
N VAL A 31 6.24 1.45 2.70
CA VAL A 31 6.33 0.52 1.55
C VAL A 31 6.80 1.26 0.29
N HIS A 32 6.31 2.49 0.06
CA HIS A 32 6.73 3.30 -1.09
C HIS A 32 8.20 3.70 -0.99
N GLU A 33 8.67 4.05 0.20
CA GLU A 33 10.07 4.38 0.46
C GLU A 33 11.00 3.20 0.13
N GLU A 34 10.68 2.00 0.61
CA GLU A 34 11.46 0.79 0.30
C GLU A 34 11.45 0.43 -1.19
N LEU A 35 10.28 0.56 -1.85
CA LEU A 35 10.15 0.33 -3.29
C LEU A 35 10.96 1.35 -4.10
N GLU A 36 10.93 2.62 -3.69
CA GLU A 36 11.69 3.70 -4.34
C GLU A 36 13.19 3.52 -4.13
N GLN A 37 13.62 3.17 -2.92
CA GLN A 37 15.01 2.87 -2.59
C GLN A 37 15.54 1.69 -3.41
N THR A 38 14.81 0.58 -3.47
CA THR A 38 15.20 -0.61 -4.24
C THR A 38 15.23 -0.32 -5.75
N PHE A 39 14.24 0.40 -6.27
CA PHE A 39 14.22 0.78 -7.67
C PHE A 39 15.42 1.67 -8.03
N ALA A 40 15.75 2.63 -7.18
CA ALA A 40 16.88 3.53 -7.38
C ALA A 40 18.23 2.81 -7.25
N SER A 41 18.39 1.88 -6.30
CA SER A 41 19.62 1.10 -6.13
C SER A 41 19.88 0.16 -7.30
N ASN A 42 18.83 -0.28 -7.99
CA ASN A 42 18.90 -1.14 -9.18
C ASN A 42 19.28 -0.41 -10.48
N ALA A 43 19.54 0.91 -10.44
CA ALA A 43 20.00 1.69 -11.60
C ALA A 43 21.46 1.39 -12.02
N GLN A 44 22.11 0.41 -11.38
CA GLN A 44 23.49 0.01 -11.64
C GLN A 44 23.61 -0.82 -12.93
N ASP A 45 24.70 -0.64 -13.67
CA ASP A 45 24.93 -1.33 -14.95
C ASP A 45 25.33 -2.82 -14.81
N GLY A 46 24.76 -3.63 -15.71
CA GLY A 46 25.29 -4.85 -16.32
C GLY A 46 25.54 -6.08 -15.44
N ASP A 47 26.48 -5.98 -14.49
CA ASP A 47 27.09 -7.15 -13.84
C ASP A 47 26.69 -7.28 -12.37
N LYS A 48 25.89 -6.34 -11.88
CA LYS A 48 25.40 -6.33 -10.51
C LYS A 48 24.01 -6.93 -10.42
N VAL A 49 23.92 -7.88 -9.52
CA VAL A 49 22.68 -8.51 -9.08
C VAL A 49 21.67 -7.46 -8.62
N LYS A 50 20.44 -7.53 -9.13
CA LYS A 50 19.35 -6.64 -8.73
C LYS A 50 18.61 -7.16 -7.51
N ASP A 51 18.31 -6.22 -6.61
CA ASP A 51 17.48 -6.47 -5.44
C ASP A 51 16.00 -6.51 -5.84
N CYS A 52 15.23 -7.26 -5.07
CA CYS A 52 13.80 -7.48 -5.24
C CYS A 52 13.05 -7.01 -4.00
N VAL A 53 11.75 -6.74 -4.13
CA VAL A 53 10.88 -6.46 -2.98
C VAL A 53 9.76 -7.47 -2.93
N ALA A 54 9.46 -8.00 -1.75
CA ALA A 54 8.28 -8.81 -1.49
C ALA A 54 7.34 -8.10 -0.53
N VAL A 55 6.16 -7.69 -1.03
CA VAL A 55 5.08 -7.13 -0.22
C VAL A 55 4.19 -8.26 0.28
N ASP A 56 4.40 -8.66 1.54
CA ASP A 56 3.72 -9.78 2.18
C ASP A 56 2.74 -9.29 3.25
N ALA A 57 1.44 -9.41 2.99
CA ALA A 57 0.42 -8.96 3.92
C ALA A 57 -0.86 -9.79 3.82
N PHE A 58 -1.59 -9.92 4.93
CA PHE A 58 -2.87 -10.60 4.96
C PHE A 58 -3.87 -10.00 3.95
N PRO A 59 -4.83 -10.82 3.44
CA PRO A 59 -5.89 -10.32 2.58
C PRO A 59 -6.62 -9.13 3.19
N GLY A 60 -6.91 -8.12 2.37
CA GLY A 60 -7.61 -6.92 2.83
C GLY A 60 -6.72 -5.85 3.48
N LEU A 61 -5.40 -6.02 3.56
CA LEU A 61 -4.51 -4.97 4.11
C LEU A 61 -4.01 -3.95 3.06
N GLY A 62 -4.51 -4.02 1.83
CA GLY A 62 -4.23 -3.01 0.81
C GLY A 62 -2.91 -3.19 0.04
N LYS A 63 -2.25 -4.35 0.15
CA LYS A 63 -0.98 -4.65 -0.56
C LYS A 63 -0.98 -4.30 -2.05
N THR A 64 -1.95 -4.81 -2.80
CA THR A 64 -2.10 -4.54 -4.23
C THR A 64 -2.34 -3.04 -4.46
N THR A 65 -3.21 -2.40 -3.67
CA THR A 65 -3.47 -0.96 -3.79
C THR A 65 -2.21 -0.13 -3.58
N THR A 66 -1.41 -0.46 -2.56
CA THR A 66 -0.14 0.20 -2.24
C THR A 66 0.86 0.07 -3.39
N VAL A 67 1.06 -1.16 -3.89
CA VAL A 67 2.02 -1.40 -4.99
C VAL A 67 1.56 -0.76 -6.30
N LEU A 68 0.26 -0.80 -6.61
CA LEU A 68 -0.27 -0.13 -7.81
C LEU A 68 -0.17 1.39 -7.73
N ALA A 69 -0.32 1.97 -6.54
CA ALA A 69 -0.11 3.39 -6.32
C ALA A 69 1.35 3.79 -6.62
N PHE A 70 2.31 2.98 -6.18
CA PHE A 70 3.72 3.16 -6.49
C PHE A 70 4.01 2.97 -7.99
N ALA A 71 3.52 1.89 -8.59
CA ALA A 71 3.63 1.61 -10.02
C ALA A 71 3.11 2.79 -10.88
N LYS A 72 1.96 3.35 -10.53
CA LYS A 72 1.41 4.52 -11.21
C LYS A 72 2.32 5.75 -11.05
N LYS A 73 2.78 6.04 -9.82
CA LYS A 73 3.72 7.14 -9.54
C LYS A 73 4.98 6.99 -10.40
N LEU A 74 5.60 5.81 -10.40
CA LEU A 74 6.80 5.52 -11.16
C LEU A 74 6.58 5.63 -12.66
N HIS A 75 5.49 5.08 -13.19
CA HIS A 75 5.12 5.20 -14.60
C HIS A 75 5.05 6.68 -15.00
N GLN A 76 4.31 7.50 -14.24
CA GLN A 76 4.17 8.93 -14.52
C GLN A 76 5.52 9.67 -14.48
N GLN A 77 6.38 9.37 -13.50
CA GLN A 77 7.72 9.95 -13.41
C GLN A 77 8.59 9.59 -14.63
N GLN A 78 8.60 8.32 -15.03
CA GLN A 78 9.38 7.84 -16.16
C GLN A 78 8.89 8.43 -17.49
N ILE A 79 7.58 8.55 -17.68
CA ILE A 79 6.99 9.20 -18.87
C ILE A 79 7.32 10.69 -18.89
N ALA A 80 7.23 11.38 -17.74
CA ALA A 80 7.59 12.80 -17.65
C ALA A 80 9.08 13.04 -17.95
N GLN A 81 9.96 12.11 -17.56
CA GLN A 81 11.40 12.23 -17.74
C GLN A 81 11.88 11.83 -19.14
N PHE A 82 11.35 10.75 -19.70
CA PHE A 82 11.87 10.12 -20.93
C PHE A 82 10.89 10.14 -22.11
N GLY A 83 9.74 10.78 -21.94
CA GLY A 83 8.68 10.84 -22.94
C GLY A 83 7.88 9.54 -23.07
N PRO A 84 6.70 9.61 -23.72
CA PRO A 84 5.81 8.46 -23.88
C PRO A 84 6.23 7.48 -24.99
N ILE A 85 7.19 7.85 -25.84
CA ILE A 85 7.66 7.03 -26.97
C ILE A 85 9.16 6.77 -26.81
N THR A 86 9.61 5.56 -27.12
CA THR A 86 11.02 5.17 -27.08
C THR A 86 11.76 5.64 -28.34
N LEU A 87 13.08 5.61 -28.33
CA LEU A 87 13.88 6.05 -29.49
C LEU A 87 13.59 5.20 -30.75
N GLU A 88 13.20 3.94 -30.55
CA GLU A 88 12.85 2.98 -31.60
C GLU A 88 11.38 3.11 -32.06
N GLY A 89 10.61 4.04 -31.48
CA GLY A 89 9.23 4.32 -31.88
C GLY A 89 8.15 3.50 -31.16
N HIS A 90 8.51 2.76 -30.10
CA HIS A 90 7.55 1.99 -29.31
C HIS A 90 6.89 2.85 -28.23
N GLU A 91 5.68 2.49 -27.80
CA GLU A 91 5.07 3.09 -26.61
C GLU A 91 5.87 2.70 -25.36
N ARG A 92 6.23 3.68 -24.55
CA ARG A 92 6.97 3.46 -23.33
C ARG A 92 6.02 2.94 -22.24
N TRP A 93 6.30 1.74 -21.76
CA TRP A 93 5.63 1.12 -20.62
C TRP A 93 6.65 0.78 -19.51
N PRO A 94 6.98 1.73 -18.62
CA PRO A 94 7.98 1.54 -17.57
C PRO A 94 7.59 0.49 -16.53
N VAL A 95 6.30 0.16 -16.43
CA VAL A 95 5.79 -0.79 -15.43
C VAL A 95 4.94 -1.86 -16.13
N CYS A 96 5.23 -3.11 -15.82
CA CYS A 96 4.43 -4.27 -16.19
C CYS A 96 3.84 -4.91 -14.94
N ARG A 97 2.57 -5.29 -14.97
CA ARG A 97 1.92 -6.04 -13.88
C ARG A 97 1.35 -7.33 -14.42
N VAL A 98 1.71 -8.44 -13.77
CA VAL A 98 1.14 -9.76 -14.00
C VAL A 98 0.50 -10.23 -12.71
N GLY A 99 -0.79 -10.58 -12.76
CA GLY A 99 -1.48 -11.26 -11.67
C GLY A 99 -1.46 -12.77 -11.93
N LEU A 100 -1.07 -13.55 -10.93
CA LEU A 100 -1.12 -15.01 -11.02
C LEU A 100 -2.52 -15.49 -10.67
N SER A 101 -2.98 -16.57 -11.31
CA SER A 101 -4.29 -17.16 -11.04
C SER A 101 -4.23 -18.68 -11.12
N GLY A 102 -4.74 -19.36 -10.09
CA GLY A 102 -4.75 -20.83 -10.04
C GLY A 102 -3.34 -21.43 -10.10
N ASN A 103 -3.20 -22.64 -10.66
CA ASN A 103 -1.90 -23.29 -10.84
C ASN A 103 -1.17 -22.70 -12.07
N THR A 104 -0.74 -21.44 -11.97
CA THR A 104 -0.04 -20.74 -13.06
C THR A 104 1.33 -21.36 -13.32
N GLY A 105 1.52 -21.98 -14.50
CA GLY A 105 2.83 -22.44 -14.95
C GLY A 105 3.63 -21.36 -15.70
N MET A 106 4.87 -21.65 -16.08
CA MET A 106 5.72 -20.72 -16.85
C MET A 106 5.06 -20.23 -18.15
N LEU A 107 4.31 -21.10 -18.82
CA LEU A 107 3.60 -20.76 -20.06
C LEU A 107 2.58 -19.63 -19.81
N ASP A 108 1.75 -19.79 -18.77
CA ASP A 108 0.68 -18.84 -18.46
C ASP A 108 1.25 -17.52 -17.94
N PHE A 109 2.35 -17.58 -17.17
CA PHE A 109 3.07 -16.39 -16.74
C PHE A 109 3.61 -15.57 -17.92
N ASN A 110 4.34 -16.22 -18.84
CA ASN A 110 4.90 -15.52 -20.01
C ASN A 110 3.80 -15.03 -20.95
N LYS A 111 2.71 -15.79 -21.11
CA LYS A 111 1.52 -15.33 -21.84
C LYS A 111 0.93 -14.08 -21.21
N ALA A 112 0.75 -14.05 -19.90
CA ALA A 112 0.21 -12.88 -19.20
C ALA A 112 1.09 -11.63 -19.38
N MET A 113 2.42 -11.78 -19.43
CA MET A 113 3.32 -10.67 -19.79
C MET A 113 3.08 -10.20 -21.23
N VAL A 114 3.02 -11.11 -22.19
CA VAL A 114 2.79 -10.79 -23.61
C VAL A 114 1.41 -10.16 -23.84
N ASP A 115 0.40 -10.61 -23.09
CA ASP A 115 -0.95 -10.05 -23.07
C ASP A 115 -0.98 -8.63 -22.50
N PHE A 116 -0.20 -8.35 -21.46
CA PHE A 116 -0.09 -7.02 -20.87
C PHE A 116 0.33 -5.96 -21.91
N TYR A 117 1.29 -6.30 -22.79
CA TYR A 117 1.74 -5.39 -23.86
C TYR A 117 0.86 -5.42 -25.11
N GLY A 118 -0.22 -6.22 -25.13
CA GLY A 118 -1.11 -6.33 -26.30
C GLY A 118 -0.44 -6.95 -27.54
N HIS A 119 0.66 -7.70 -27.35
CA HIS A 119 1.49 -8.17 -28.45
C HIS A 119 0.69 -9.07 -29.44
N PRO A 120 0.89 -8.94 -30.78
CA PRO A 120 0.12 -9.72 -31.78
C PRO A 120 0.31 -11.23 -31.66
N GLY A 121 1.52 -11.67 -31.31
CA GLY A 121 1.89 -13.07 -31.06
C GLY A 121 1.37 -13.66 -29.75
N ARG A 122 0.28 -13.16 -29.17
CA ARG A 122 -0.24 -13.68 -27.89
C ARG A 122 -1.02 -14.99 -28.00
N ARG A 123 -1.47 -15.37 -29.20
CA ARG A 123 -2.43 -16.48 -29.39
C ARG A 123 -1.83 -17.88 -29.33
N SER A 124 -0.60 -18.08 -29.80
CA SER A 124 0.03 -19.40 -29.86
C SER A 124 1.56 -19.30 -29.78
N GLY A 125 2.18 -20.35 -29.25
CA GLY A 125 3.63 -20.44 -29.08
C GLY A 125 4.02 -21.45 -28.01
N THR A 126 5.29 -21.81 -28.01
CA THR A 126 5.91 -22.57 -26.92
C THR A 126 6.26 -21.65 -25.76
N VAL A 127 6.64 -22.22 -24.60
CA VAL A 127 7.13 -21.43 -23.44
C VAL A 127 8.30 -20.54 -23.84
N ALA A 128 9.23 -21.05 -24.65
CA ALA A 128 10.39 -20.31 -25.12
C ALA A 128 10.00 -19.15 -26.05
N ASP A 129 9.00 -19.35 -26.92
CA ASP A 129 8.50 -18.27 -27.79
C ASP A 129 7.87 -17.14 -26.98
N PHE A 130 7.04 -17.47 -25.98
CA PHE A 130 6.45 -16.47 -25.10
C PHE A 130 7.50 -15.76 -24.24
N GLY A 131 8.50 -16.48 -23.73
CA GLY A 131 9.62 -15.89 -23.00
C GLY A 131 10.41 -14.89 -23.84
N ARG A 132 10.77 -15.26 -25.09
CA ARG A 132 11.46 -14.36 -26.02
C ARG A 132 10.63 -13.11 -26.35
N ARG A 133 9.32 -13.27 -26.60
CA ARG A 133 8.40 -12.16 -26.87
C ARG A 133 8.24 -11.25 -25.64
N ALA A 134 8.17 -11.83 -24.44
CA ALA A 134 8.08 -11.07 -23.20
C ALA A 134 9.35 -10.22 -22.98
N LEU A 135 10.54 -10.79 -23.23
CA LEU A 135 11.80 -10.05 -23.19
C LEU A 135 11.81 -8.92 -24.22
N ASP A 136 11.46 -9.21 -25.46
CA ASP A 136 11.39 -8.22 -26.54
C ASP A 136 10.46 -7.06 -26.18
N CYS A 137 9.27 -7.34 -25.62
CA CYS A 137 8.36 -6.30 -25.14
C CYS A 137 8.96 -5.47 -24.00
N VAL A 138 9.61 -6.11 -23.03
CA VAL A 138 10.26 -5.42 -21.89
C VAL A 138 11.35 -4.47 -22.37
N LEU A 139 12.16 -4.89 -23.34
CA LEU A 139 13.24 -4.07 -23.91
C LEU A 139 12.66 -2.93 -24.74
N SER A 140 11.83 -3.25 -25.73
CA SER A 140 11.24 -2.30 -26.69
C SER A 140 10.38 -1.23 -26.00
N CYS A 141 9.62 -1.60 -24.97
CA CYS A 141 8.79 -0.67 -24.20
C CYS A 141 9.55 0.02 -23.04
N HIS A 142 10.86 -0.24 -22.88
CA HIS A 142 11.69 0.25 -21.79
C HIS A 142 11.08 0.03 -20.40
N THR A 143 10.58 -1.18 -20.15
CA THR A 143 10.08 -1.56 -18.84
C THR A 143 11.22 -1.62 -17.83
N ARG A 144 10.94 -1.15 -16.61
CA ARG A 144 11.89 -1.05 -15.49
C ARG A 144 11.37 -1.65 -14.20
N LEU A 145 10.06 -1.85 -14.08
CA LEU A 145 9.42 -2.49 -12.92
C LEU A 145 8.48 -3.61 -13.39
N LEU A 146 8.63 -4.80 -12.82
CA LEU A 146 7.69 -5.90 -12.99
C LEU A 146 7.04 -6.25 -11.65
N VAL A 147 5.74 -6.03 -11.56
CA VAL A 147 4.91 -6.38 -10.41
C VAL A 147 4.27 -7.74 -10.66
N ILE A 148 4.57 -8.70 -9.79
CA ILE A 148 4.01 -10.05 -9.83
C ILE A 148 3.05 -10.18 -8.64
N ASP A 149 1.76 -10.06 -8.92
CA ASP A 149 0.71 -10.06 -7.92
C ASP A 149 0.11 -11.45 -7.70
N ASP A 150 -0.50 -11.63 -6.54
CA ASP A 150 -1.13 -12.87 -6.11
C ASP A 150 -0.20 -14.10 -6.12
N MET A 151 1.06 -13.90 -5.73
CA MET A 151 2.10 -14.94 -5.56
C MET A 151 1.69 -16.11 -4.65
N HIS A 152 0.63 -15.93 -3.87
CA HIS A 152 0.03 -16.98 -3.04
C HIS A 152 -0.78 -18.02 -3.85
N PHE A 153 -0.96 -17.85 -5.16
CA PHE A 153 -1.49 -18.92 -6.01
C PHE A 153 -0.42 -19.93 -6.45
N LEU A 154 0.87 -19.57 -6.35
CA LEU A 154 1.96 -20.49 -6.65
C LEU A 154 2.18 -21.50 -5.53
N ARG A 155 2.37 -22.75 -5.93
CA ARG A 155 2.75 -23.86 -5.05
C ARG A 155 4.25 -24.12 -5.18
N PHE A 156 5.05 -23.34 -4.48
CA PHE A 156 6.52 -23.39 -4.56
C PHE A 156 7.14 -24.77 -4.26
N ARG A 157 6.43 -25.62 -3.51
CA ARG A 157 6.88 -26.96 -3.12
C ARG A 157 6.59 -28.05 -4.17
N GLU A 158 5.85 -27.73 -5.22
CA GLU A 158 5.61 -28.64 -6.34
C GLU A 158 6.63 -28.38 -7.47
N LYS A 159 6.82 -29.34 -8.38
CA LYS A 159 7.78 -29.20 -9.49
C LYS A 159 7.56 -27.94 -10.33
N SER A 160 6.30 -27.58 -10.59
CA SER A 160 5.92 -26.34 -11.28
C SER A 160 6.34 -25.07 -10.52
N GLY A 161 6.40 -25.15 -9.19
CA GLY A 161 6.89 -24.08 -8.31
C GLY A 161 8.40 -23.87 -8.42
N ALA A 162 9.18 -24.95 -8.50
CA ALA A 162 10.63 -24.85 -8.70
C ALA A 162 10.96 -24.26 -10.09
N GLU A 163 10.24 -24.69 -11.12
CA GLU A 163 10.40 -24.17 -12.49
C GLU A 163 10.13 -22.66 -12.57
N ILE A 164 9.03 -22.17 -11.96
CA ILE A 164 8.71 -20.74 -12.00
C ILE A 164 9.66 -19.91 -11.13
N SER A 165 10.15 -20.44 -10.01
CA SER A 165 11.20 -19.78 -9.21
C SER A 165 12.50 -19.60 -10.01
N ASN A 166 12.92 -20.63 -10.76
CA ASN A 166 14.06 -20.53 -11.67
C ASN A 166 13.80 -19.48 -12.77
N HIS A 167 12.58 -19.40 -13.28
CA HIS A 167 12.19 -18.36 -14.22
C HIS A 167 12.30 -16.96 -13.62
N PHE A 168 11.87 -16.74 -12.38
CA PHE A 168 12.05 -15.45 -11.70
C PHE A 168 13.52 -15.08 -11.50
N LYS A 169 14.39 -16.06 -11.23
CA LYS A 169 15.85 -15.83 -11.19
C LYS A 169 16.39 -15.40 -12.55
N TYR A 170 15.95 -16.05 -13.62
CA TYR A 170 16.31 -15.66 -14.99
C TYR A 170 15.87 -14.22 -15.27
N LEU A 171 14.63 -13.85 -14.94
CA LEU A 171 14.16 -12.47 -15.11
C LEU A 171 14.99 -11.47 -14.29
N ALA A 172 15.28 -11.76 -13.02
CA ALA A 172 16.04 -10.86 -12.15
C ALA A 172 17.47 -10.61 -12.66
N ASN A 173 18.08 -11.59 -13.34
CA ASN A 173 19.44 -11.49 -13.85
C ASN A 173 19.49 -10.91 -15.28
N GLU A 174 18.58 -11.32 -16.15
CA GLU A 174 18.66 -11.03 -17.59
C GLU A 174 17.84 -9.83 -18.01
N PHE A 175 16.76 -9.51 -17.28
CA PHE A 175 15.87 -8.42 -17.67
C PHE A 175 16.33 -7.11 -17.00
N PRO A 176 16.22 -5.96 -17.69
CA PRO A 176 16.57 -4.67 -17.12
C PRO A 176 15.48 -4.14 -16.15
N ILE A 177 14.96 -4.99 -15.26
CA ILE A 177 13.79 -4.71 -14.41
C ILE A 177 14.09 -4.90 -12.91
N THR A 178 13.36 -4.16 -12.08
CA THR A 178 13.20 -4.43 -10.65
C THR A 178 11.97 -5.33 -10.47
N LEU A 179 12.09 -6.40 -9.70
CA LEU A 179 10.98 -7.31 -9.40
C LEU A 179 10.29 -6.92 -8.09
N VAL A 180 8.96 -6.87 -8.11
CA VAL A 180 8.12 -6.71 -6.92
C VAL A 180 7.13 -7.86 -6.84
N PHE A 181 7.27 -8.68 -5.81
CA PHE A 181 6.36 -9.79 -5.52
C PHE A 181 5.28 -9.32 -4.54
N VAL A 182 4.03 -9.68 -4.79
CA VAL A 182 2.90 -9.33 -3.91
C VAL A 182 2.11 -10.59 -3.57
N GLY A 183 1.86 -10.83 -2.28
CA GLY A 183 1.10 -12.00 -1.87
C GLY A 183 0.87 -12.10 -0.37
N VAL A 184 0.60 -13.33 0.09
CA VAL A 184 0.19 -13.63 1.47
C VAL A 184 0.99 -14.82 1.99
N GLY A 185 1.69 -14.63 3.11
CA GLY A 185 2.52 -15.64 3.74
C GLY A 185 3.62 -16.15 2.82
N LEU A 186 4.25 -15.25 2.05
CA LEU A 186 5.24 -15.58 1.03
C LEU A 186 6.42 -16.35 1.62
N VAL A 187 6.93 -15.88 2.77
CA VAL A 187 8.01 -16.55 3.51
C VAL A 187 7.60 -17.98 3.88
N ARG A 188 6.42 -18.14 4.50
CA ARG A 188 5.91 -19.45 4.97
C ARG A 188 5.59 -20.42 3.83
N ARG A 189 5.16 -19.90 2.68
CA ARG A 189 4.86 -20.67 1.47
C ARG A 189 6.10 -21.12 0.72
N GLY A 190 7.26 -20.67 1.17
CA GLY A 190 8.53 -21.13 0.63
C GLY A 190 9.09 -20.28 -0.48
N LEU A 191 8.68 -19.01 -0.61
CA LEU A 191 9.36 -18.06 -1.51
C LEU A 191 10.87 -17.98 -1.21
N PHE A 192 11.25 -18.26 0.05
CA PHE A 192 12.63 -18.27 0.53
C PHE A 192 13.00 -19.55 1.28
N SER A 193 12.19 -20.62 1.21
CA SER A 193 12.51 -21.85 1.96
C SER A 193 13.50 -22.73 1.21
N GLU A 194 14.62 -23.02 1.88
CA GLU A 194 15.48 -24.17 1.62
C GLU A 194 14.63 -25.45 1.80
N GLY A 195 14.30 -26.15 0.73
CA GLY A 195 13.85 -27.54 0.84
C GLY A 195 15.03 -28.44 1.23
N ALA A 196 14.70 -29.69 1.57
CA ALA A 196 15.59 -30.61 2.28
C ALA A 196 16.73 -31.21 1.44
N ASP A 197 16.82 -30.85 0.15
CA ASP A 197 17.84 -31.35 -0.77
C ASP A 197 18.71 -30.18 -1.28
N TYR A 198 19.96 -30.50 -1.60
CA TYR A 198 21.02 -29.59 -2.06
C TYR A 198 20.66 -28.72 -3.29
N GLU A 199 19.48 -28.91 -3.90
CA GLU A 199 18.96 -28.11 -5.03
C GLU A 199 18.29 -26.78 -4.62
N ASP A 200 18.04 -26.54 -3.33
CA ASP A 200 17.36 -25.31 -2.87
C ASP A 200 18.27 -24.08 -2.67
N ALA A 201 19.34 -24.00 -3.45
CA ALA A 201 20.20 -22.82 -3.54
C ALA A 201 19.45 -21.57 -4.07
N TRP A 202 18.31 -21.74 -4.75
CA TRP A 202 17.51 -20.66 -5.32
C TRP A 202 16.82 -19.82 -4.24
N ALA A 203 16.19 -20.46 -3.25
CA ALA A 203 15.46 -19.83 -2.16
C ALA A 203 16.42 -19.02 -1.28
N ALA A 204 17.61 -19.58 -1.06
CA ALA A 204 18.72 -18.94 -0.35
C ALA A 204 19.35 -17.76 -1.13
N GLN A 205 19.24 -17.72 -2.46
CA GLN A 205 19.79 -16.65 -3.29
C GLN A 205 18.77 -15.51 -3.51
N LEU A 206 17.50 -15.83 -3.80
CA LEU A 206 16.43 -14.84 -3.89
C LEU A 206 16.11 -14.24 -2.51
N GLY A 207 16.12 -15.06 -1.45
CA GLY A 207 15.92 -14.60 -0.07
C GLY A 207 16.99 -13.61 0.40
N ARG A 208 18.25 -13.75 -0.04
CA ARG A 208 19.31 -12.76 0.24
C ARG A 208 19.19 -11.46 -0.56
N ARG A 209 18.40 -11.45 -1.63
CA ARG A 209 18.19 -10.31 -2.54
C ARG A 209 16.83 -9.64 -2.34
N THR A 210 15.96 -10.20 -1.50
CA THR A 210 14.58 -9.75 -1.40
C THR A 210 14.33 -9.08 -0.07
N THR A 211 14.04 -7.77 -0.10
CA THR A 211 13.51 -7.09 1.08
C THR A 211 12.03 -7.42 1.24
N VAL A 212 11.66 -7.98 2.41
CA VAL A 212 10.26 -8.28 2.73
C VAL A 212 9.65 -7.10 3.49
N VAL A 213 8.57 -6.55 2.95
CA VAL A 213 7.82 -5.46 3.58
C VAL A 213 6.41 -5.93 3.88
N GLY A 214 5.99 -5.71 5.13
CA GLY A 214 4.65 -6.06 5.60
C GLY A 214 3.67 -4.89 5.56
N LEU A 215 2.38 -5.23 5.53
CA LEU A 215 1.31 -4.33 5.95
C LEU A 215 0.57 -5.05 7.08
N ASP A 216 0.31 -4.32 8.16
CA ASP A 216 -0.29 -4.84 9.38
C ASP A 216 -1.68 -4.23 9.60
N PRO A 217 -2.62 -4.97 10.20
CA PRO A 217 -3.85 -4.38 10.69
C PRO A 217 -3.56 -3.22 11.64
N PHE A 218 -4.39 -2.18 11.59
CA PHE A 218 -4.31 -1.09 12.57
C PHE A 218 -4.61 -1.64 13.96
N THR A 219 -3.82 -1.22 14.95
CA THR A 219 -3.96 -1.61 16.36
C THR A 219 -4.20 -0.37 17.23
N LEU A 220 -4.54 -0.56 18.50
CA LEU A 220 -4.84 0.54 19.43
C LEU A 220 -4.03 0.44 20.73
N ASN A 221 -2.91 -0.28 20.69
CA ASN A 221 -2.12 -0.65 21.86
C ASN A 221 -1.42 0.58 22.47
N ASN A 222 -1.13 1.59 21.66
CA ASN A 222 -0.51 2.83 22.11
C ASN A 222 -1.07 4.06 21.40
N ASP A 223 -0.73 5.26 21.91
CA ASP A 223 -1.23 6.53 21.38
C ASP A 223 -0.74 6.84 19.96
N VAL A 224 0.40 6.30 19.52
CA VAL A 224 0.85 6.46 18.13
C VAL A 224 -0.11 5.74 17.20
N GLN A 225 -0.45 4.49 17.52
CA GLN A 225 -1.37 3.67 16.72
C GLN A 225 -2.80 4.24 16.74
N ARG A 226 -3.27 4.75 17.88
CA ARG A 226 -4.56 5.48 17.96
C ARG A 226 -4.58 6.73 17.09
N ARG A 227 -3.47 7.48 17.03
CA ARG A 227 -3.33 8.63 16.12
C ARG A 227 -3.34 8.20 14.67
N GLN A 228 -2.65 7.12 14.31
CA GLN A 228 -2.65 6.56 12.96
C GLN A 228 -4.07 6.14 12.53
N TRP A 229 -4.80 5.44 13.40
CA TRP A 229 -6.20 5.09 13.17
C TRP A 229 -7.08 6.33 12.94
N ARG A 230 -6.98 7.33 13.83
CA ARG A 230 -7.71 8.60 13.67
C ARG A 230 -7.35 9.31 12.36
N GLN A 231 -6.08 9.37 12.00
CA GLN A 231 -5.61 10.00 10.77
C GLN A 231 -6.17 9.31 9.52
N LEU A 232 -6.23 7.97 9.53
CA LEU A 232 -6.87 7.21 8.47
C LEU A 232 -8.34 7.60 8.32
N LEU A 233 -9.09 7.65 9.43
CA LEU A 233 -10.52 8.02 9.40
C LEU A 233 -10.73 9.45 8.91
N LEU A 234 -9.91 10.40 9.35
CA LEU A 234 -9.94 11.79 8.85
C LEU A 234 -9.62 11.87 7.36
N ALA A 235 -8.67 11.07 6.87
CA ALA A 235 -8.30 11.06 5.46
C ALA A 235 -9.43 10.47 4.59
N ILE A 236 -10.15 9.47 5.08
CA ILE A 236 -11.32 8.90 4.40
C ILE A 236 -12.49 9.88 4.43
N GLU A 237 -12.79 10.48 5.58
CA GLU A 237 -13.89 11.43 5.77
C GLU A 237 -13.81 12.59 4.77
N LYS A 238 -12.61 13.15 4.57
CA LYS A 238 -12.37 14.22 3.59
C LYS A 238 -12.70 13.86 2.14
N GLN A 239 -12.75 12.57 1.81
CA GLN A 239 -13.08 12.10 0.46
C GLN A 239 -14.54 11.71 0.33
N LEU A 240 -15.34 11.71 1.40
CA LEU A 240 -16.74 11.35 1.28
C LEU A 240 -17.57 12.51 0.70
N VAL A 241 -18.40 12.20 -0.28
CA VAL A 241 -19.40 13.11 -0.84
C VAL A 241 -20.79 12.71 -0.35
N LEU A 242 -21.16 13.14 0.85
CA LEU A 242 -22.51 12.97 1.42
C LEU A 242 -23.04 14.34 1.86
N ALA A 243 -24.33 14.61 1.68
CA ALA A 243 -24.87 15.95 1.89
C ALA A 243 -24.84 16.39 3.35
N ASP A 244 -25.03 15.46 4.29
CA ASP A 244 -25.02 15.71 5.74
C ASP A 244 -23.69 15.26 6.38
N LEU A 245 -22.60 15.26 5.61
CA LEU A 245 -21.25 15.02 6.13
C LEU A 245 -20.80 16.18 7.01
N TYR A 246 -20.20 15.87 8.16
CA TYR A 246 -19.59 16.86 9.05
C TYR A 246 -18.21 16.39 9.57
N PRO A 247 -17.31 17.32 9.93
CA PRO A 247 -16.02 16.99 10.50
C PRO A 247 -16.15 16.18 11.80
N GLY A 248 -15.48 15.03 11.87
CA GLY A 248 -15.49 14.15 13.03
C GLY A 248 -16.51 13.01 12.96
N MET A 249 -17.40 12.98 11.97
CA MET A 249 -18.37 11.88 11.78
C MET A 249 -17.71 10.50 11.85
N LEU A 250 -16.60 10.30 11.14
CA LEU A 250 -15.85 9.04 11.20
C LEU A 250 -14.87 9.04 12.36
N ALA A 251 -14.07 10.09 12.45
CA ALA A 251 -12.86 10.11 13.28
C ALA A 251 -13.13 10.27 14.78
N ASP A 252 -14.27 10.87 15.14
CA ASP A 252 -14.70 11.13 16.51
C ASP A 252 -15.88 10.22 16.88
N ASP A 253 -16.99 10.30 16.15
CA ASP A 253 -18.24 9.65 16.56
C ASP A 253 -18.27 8.15 16.27
N LEU A 254 -17.77 7.74 15.09
CA LEU A 254 -17.78 6.34 14.66
C LEU A 254 -16.45 5.61 14.86
N SER A 255 -15.46 6.24 15.50
CA SER A 255 -14.09 5.72 15.52
C SER A 255 -13.95 4.32 16.14
N GLY A 256 -14.53 4.13 17.34
CA GLY A 256 -14.57 2.83 18.02
C GLY A 256 -15.41 1.81 17.26
N TYR A 257 -16.59 2.23 16.80
CA TYR A 257 -17.50 1.40 16.03
C TYR A 257 -16.85 0.86 14.75
N LEU A 258 -16.22 1.73 13.95
CA LEU A 258 -15.53 1.34 12.72
C LEU A 258 -14.33 0.44 13.00
N PHE A 259 -13.63 0.63 14.11
CA PHE A 259 -12.54 -0.25 14.51
C PHE A 259 -13.07 -1.66 14.81
N ALA A 260 -14.10 -1.78 15.64
CA ALA A 260 -14.71 -3.08 15.96
C ALA A 260 -15.28 -3.77 14.71
N ARG A 261 -15.92 -3.02 13.81
CA ARG A 261 -16.49 -3.54 12.57
C ARG A 261 -15.46 -3.94 11.51
N SER A 262 -14.22 -3.47 11.62
CA SER A 262 -13.16 -3.74 10.63
C SER A 262 -11.99 -4.54 11.20
N THR A 263 -11.94 -4.73 12.52
CA THR A 263 -10.82 -5.37 13.24
C THR A 263 -9.47 -4.74 12.91
N GLY A 264 -9.45 -3.44 12.56
CA GLY A 264 -8.26 -2.73 12.10
C GLY A 264 -7.84 -3.03 10.67
N HIS A 265 -8.54 -3.90 9.93
CA HIS A 265 -8.23 -4.20 8.52
C HIS A 265 -8.78 -3.10 7.60
N ILE A 266 -7.89 -2.40 6.90
CA ILE A 266 -8.27 -1.28 6.02
C ILE A 266 -9.25 -1.71 4.91
N GLY A 267 -9.12 -2.93 4.37
CA GLY A 267 -10.03 -3.46 3.35
C GLY A 267 -11.44 -3.68 3.86
N SER A 268 -11.57 -4.19 5.09
CA SER A 268 -12.85 -4.36 5.79
C SER A 268 -13.48 -3.00 6.13
N LEU A 269 -12.66 -2.03 6.55
CA LEU A 269 -13.09 -0.65 6.78
C LEU A 269 -13.62 0.00 5.50
N MET A 270 -12.83 -0.02 4.42
CA MET A 270 -13.21 0.59 3.14
C MET A 270 -14.43 -0.10 2.53
N ARG A 271 -14.57 -1.43 2.68
CA ARG A 271 -15.77 -2.16 2.27
C ARG A 271 -17.02 -1.64 3.00
N LEU A 272 -16.94 -1.50 4.32
CA LEU A 272 -18.03 -1.00 5.14
C LEU A 272 -18.42 0.43 4.76
N ILE A 273 -17.43 1.32 4.63
CA ILE A 273 -17.65 2.72 4.27
C ILE A 273 -18.29 2.85 2.89
N ARG A 274 -17.79 2.14 1.88
CA ARG A 274 -18.35 2.19 0.51
C ARG A 274 -19.80 1.74 0.45
N LYS A 275 -20.13 0.60 1.08
CA LYS A 275 -21.50 0.10 1.17
C LYS A 275 -22.39 1.02 2.01
N GLY A 276 -21.85 1.60 3.08
CA GLY A 276 -22.51 2.59 3.92
C GLY A 276 -22.88 3.84 3.12
N CYS A 277 -21.94 4.42 2.37
CA CYS A 277 -22.18 5.60 1.56
C CYS A 277 -23.26 5.36 0.50
N TRP A 278 -23.17 4.22 -0.20
CA TRP A 278 -24.22 3.83 -1.15
C TRP A 278 -25.60 3.74 -0.49
N ARG A 279 -25.67 3.18 0.72
CA ARG A 279 -26.93 3.07 1.46
C ARG A 279 -27.44 4.44 1.91
N ALA A 280 -26.56 5.31 2.41
CA ALA A 280 -26.90 6.67 2.83
C ALA A 280 -27.48 7.49 1.68
N ILE A 281 -26.88 7.40 0.49
CA ILE A 281 -27.40 8.04 -0.74
C ILE A 281 -28.74 7.41 -1.12
N ARG A 282 -28.83 6.07 -1.13
CA ARG A 282 -30.04 5.34 -1.55
C ARG A 282 -31.25 5.66 -0.67
N THR A 283 -31.06 5.78 0.63
CA THR A 283 -32.15 6.05 1.58
C THR A 283 -32.38 7.54 1.84
N GLY A 284 -31.57 8.42 1.24
CA GLY A 284 -31.60 9.86 1.51
C GLY A 284 -31.14 10.24 2.92
N ALA A 285 -30.48 9.33 3.64
CA ALA A 285 -29.96 9.62 4.98
C ALA A 285 -28.74 10.55 4.93
N GLU A 286 -27.98 10.51 3.83
CA GLU A 286 -26.88 11.45 3.52
C GLU A 286 -25.81 11.62 4.61
N ARG A 287 -25.72 10.68 5.55
CA ARG A 287 -24.67 10.57 6.58
C ARG A 287 -24.43 9.11 6.94
N LEU A 288 -23.31 8.85 7.62
CA LEU A 288 -23.02 7.55 8.22
C LEU A 288 -23.23 7.64 9.72
N ASP A 289 -24.00 6.68 10.26
CA ASP A 289 -24.19 6.49 11.69
C ASP A 289 -24.27 4.98 12.02
N VAL A 290 -24.28 4.67 13.31
CA VAL A 290 -24.30 3.29 13.82
C VAL A 290 -25.54 2.53 13.32
N GLU A 291 -26.70 3.18 13.29
CA GLU A 291 -27.96 2.55 12.87
C GLU A 291 -27.90 2.15 11.39
N LEU A 292 -27.45 3.06 10.53
CA LEU A 292 -27.30 2.81 9.11
C LEU A 292 -26.27 1.70 8.84
N LEU A 293 -25.11 1.78 9.49
CA LEU A 293 -24.02 0.82 9.28
C LEU A 293 -24.31 -0.57 9.86
N ASN A 294 -25.16 -0.68 10.89
CA ASN A 294 -25.62 -1.98 11.39
C ASN A 294 -26.44 -2.76 10.35
N ARG A 295 -27.06 -2.06 9.39
CA ARG A 295 -27.80 -2.67 8.28
C ARG A 295 -26.89 -3.10 7.12
N VAL A 296 -25.58 -2.84 7.21
CA VAL A 296 -24.59 -3.18 6.18
C VAL A 296 -23.76 -4.37 6.63
N ARG A 297 -23.78 -5.48 5.87
CA ARG A 297 -22.94 -6.66 6.12
C ARG A 297 -21.49 -6.40 5.72
N ASN A 298 -20.54 -6.78 6.57
CA ASN A 298 -19.11 -6.71 6.26
C ASN A 298 -18.57 -8.05 5.73
N ASP A 299 -17.28 -8.29 5.80
CA ASP A 299 -16.70 -9.61 5.58
C ASP A 299 -16.85 -10.52 6.81
N ALA A 300 -16.85 -11.83 6.56
CA ALA A 300 -17.13 -12.84 7.59
C ALA A 300 -16.10 -12.84 8.73
N ALA A 301 -14.83 -12.58 8.43
CA ALA A 301 -13.77 -12.56 9.43
C ALA A 301 -13.95 -11.39 10.40
N ALA A 302 -14.23 -10.19 9.87
CA ALA A 302 -14.52 -9.03 10.70
C ALA A 302 -15.81 -9.20 11.50
N ASP A 303 -16.88 -9.73 10.90
CA ASP A 303 -18.16 -9.96 11.61
C ASP A 303 -18.03 -11.00 12.74
N GLN A 304 -17.16 -12.01 12.60
CA GLN A 304 -16.90 -13.02 13.64
C GLN A 304 -16.14 -12.44 14.84
N ALA A 305 -15.11 -11.63 14.60
CA ALA A 305 -14.25 -11.05 15.65
C ALA A 305 -14.84 -9.76 16.28
N ARG A 306 -15.92 -9.20 15.70
CA ARG A 306 -16.56 -7.96 16.13
C ARG A 306 -16.94 -7.92 17.62
N ARG A 307 -17.59 -8.99 18.13
CA ARG A 307 -18.22 -8.98 19.46
C ARG A 307 -17.22 -8.73 20.59
N GLU A 308 -16.06 -9.37 20.53
CA GLU A 308 -15.02 -9.23 21.54
C GLU A 308 -14.47 -7.79 21.56
N LEU A 309 -14.25 -7.20 20.39
CA LEU A 309 -13.77 -5.81 20.28
C LEU A 309 -14.81 -4.79 20.72
N GLU A 310 -16.09 -5.00 20.43
CA GLU A 310 -17.18 -4.14 20.92
C GLU A 310 -17.21 -4.14 22.45
N LEU A 311 -17.19 -5.32 23.08
CA LEU A 311 -17.16 -5.42 24.54
C LEU A 311 -15.91 -4.77 25.15
N ALA A 312 -14.74 -4.91 24.52
CA ALA A 312 -13.50 -4.28 24.99
C ALA A 312 -13.56 -2.74 24.89
N LEU A 313 -14.19 -2.19 23.86
CA LEU A 313 -14.39 -0.75 23.69
C LEU A 313 -15.45 -0.19 24.64
N GLU A 314 -16.58 -0.89 24.82
CA GLU A 314 -17.66 -0.52 25.73
C GLU A 314 -17.22 -0.56 27.20
N SER A 315 -16.43 -1.55 27.57
CA SER A 315 -15.83 -1.67 28.92
C SER A 315 -14.65 -0.73 29.17
N GLY A 316 -14.26 0.08 28.17
CA GLY A 316 -13.14 1.02 28.26
C GLY A 316 -11.74 0.38 28.35
N HIS A 317 -11.65 -0.95 28.20
CA HIS A 317 -10.37 -1.67 28.16
C HIS A 317 -9.58 -1.35 26.88
N LEU A 318 -10.30 -1.00 25.80
CA LEU A 318 -9.76 -0.51 24.55
C LEU A 318 -10.28 0.91 24.28
N THR A 319 -9.47 1.76 23.65
CA THR A 319 -9.90 3.09 23.22
C THR A 319 -9.26 3.48 21.90
N THR A 320 -10.05 4.10 21.04
CA THR A 320 -9.58 4.71 19.79
C THR A 320 -9.14 6.15 19.95
N THR A 321 -9.44 6.79 21.09
CA THR A 321 -9.13 8.19 21.31
C THR A 321 -7.68 8.36 21.78
N PRO A 322 -6.83 9.11 21.05
CA PRO A 322 -5.48 9.39 21.52
C PRO A 322 -5.50 10.22 22.81
N LYS A 323 -4.55 9.99 23.73
CA LYS A 323 -4.40 10.91 24.88
C LYS A 323 -4.11 12.32 24.39
N ARG A 324 -4.81 13.30 24.95
CA ARG A 324 -4.57 14.72 24.71
C ARG A 324 -3.15 15.04 25.24
N LYS A 325 -2.25 15.55 24.39
CA LYS A 325 -0.97 16.08 24.88
C LYS A 325 -1.30 17.17 25.91
N ALA A 326 -0.85 17.01 27.15
CA ALA A 326 -0.88 18.09 28.13
C ALA A 326 -0.19 19.30 27.48
N LYS A 327 -0.87 20.44 27.41
CA LYS A 327 -0.21 21.69 27.04
C LYS A 327 0.93 21.87 28.03
N SER A 328 2.17 21.81 27.56
CA SER A 328 3.33 22.24 28.32
C SER A 328 2.99 23.62 28.88
N LYS A 329 2.90 23.74 30.21
CA LYS A 329 2.87 25.05 30.86
C LYS A 329 4.17 25.72 30.45
N THR A 330 4.07 26.71 29.57
CA THR A 330 5.16 27.61 29.25
C THR A 330 5.76 28.08 30.56
N ALA A 331 7.00 27.67 30.84
CA ALA A 331 7.72 28.11 32.02
C ALA A 331 7.75 29.63 32.01
N SER A 332 7.21 30.23 33.06
CA SER A 332 7.34 31.65 33.36
C SER A 332 8.81 32.04 33.29
N ARG A 333 9.13 33.01 32.44
CA ARG A 333 10.44 33.68 32.40
C ARG A 333 10.84 34.09 33.83
N PRO A 334 12.07 33.84 34.30
CA PRO A 334 12.56 34.51 35.48
C PRO A 334 12.75 36.00 35.15
N SER A 335 12.14 36.87 35.95
CA SER A 335 12.41 38.29 36.00
C SER A 335 13.86 38.52 36.44
N VAL A 336 14.70 39.06 35.56
CA VAL A 336 16.01 39.58 35.94
C VAL A 336 15.79 40.95 36.60
N SER A 337 15.96 41.00 37.92
CA SER A 337 16.05 42.25 38.69
C SER A 337 17.41 42.89 38.44
N PHE A 338 17.41 44.05 37.78
CA PHE A 338 18.58 44.93 37.71
C PHE A 338 18.76 45.61 39.07
N ASN A 339 19.84 45.27 39.77
CA ASN A 339 20.25 45.96 40.99
C ASN A 339 21.24 47.06 40.60
N ALA A 340 20.82 48.32 40.65
CA ALA A 340 21.68 49.48 40.47
C ALA A 340 22.31 49.83 41.83
N GLY A 341 23.57 49.45 42.02
CA GLY A 341 24.41 49.87 43.14
C GLY A 341 25.47 50.87 42.65
N THR A 342 25.32 52.12 43.05
CA THR A 342 26.26 53.23 42.90
C THR A 342 27.50 53.12 43.80
N GLN A 343 28.54 53.89 43.41
CA GLN A 343 29.81 54.25 44.09
C GLN A 343 31.00 53.34 43.71
N GLY A 344 32.16 53.82 43.24
CA GLY A 344 32.70 55.18 43.04
C GLY A 344 34.23 55.12 43.16
N ALA A 345 34.96 55.79 42.24
CA ALA A 345 36.39 56.18 42.31
C ALA A 345 37.45 55.03 42.41
N SER A 346 38.63 55.04 41.82
CA SER A 346 39.43 56.03 41.09
C SER A 346 40.69 55.36 40.51
N ALA A 347 41.21 55.96 39.43
CA ALA A 347 42.63 56.07 39.05
C ALA A 347 43.46 54.82 38.68
N GLY A 348 44.18 54.95 37.55
CA GLY A 348 45.50 54.33 37.42
C GLY A 348 45.88 53.80 36.05
N LEU A 349 46.41 54.70 35.21
CA LEU A 349 47.50 54.50 34.25
C LEU A 349 47.50 53.30 33.25
N ARG A 350 47.55 53.69 31.95
CA ARG A 350 48.17 52.98 30.80
C ARG A 350 49.67 52.68 31.05
N PRO A 351 50.45 52.13 30.07
CA PRO A 351 50.17 51.36 28.84
C PRO A 351 50.91 49.99 28.90
N THR A 352 50.83 49.05 27.96
CA THR A 352 51.04 49.09 26.50
C THR A 352 50.28 47.98 25.80
#